data_AF-B7FQ91-F1
#
_entry.id   AF-B7FQ91-F1
#
_cell.length_a   1.000
_cell.length_b   1.000
_cell.length_c   1.000
_cell.angle_alpha   90.00
_cell.angle_beta   90.00
_cell.angle_gamma   90.00
#
_symmetry.space_group_name_H-M   'P 1'
#
loop_
_entity.id
_entity.type
_entity.pdbx_description
1 polymer ?
#
loop_
_entity_poly.entity_id
_entity_poly.type
_entity_poly.pdbx_seq_one_letter_code
_entity_poly.pdbx_strand_id
1 'polypeptide(L)'
;MFSAIRLVPNTIRNLPWSLGRATPRAFSSQDNTLNNDVFNFDTFTMKPPKQLTTEMAEGIGEATQFYVRYGVANQRLKALSQDFNMPIVTKWQKMMEVFLVTQVHVIGGMGYTGDESGLTQYASDLAACLQQVDPTMQELFREVRRDTWRELVATCFGLEVNEIPTLSIADARNVMHKVSTKMIDPETLLAIQTRTAKIEDSDVEVEVAQKHQVLQDIIVNRVYLGGSPPLVEETGFGKGAQGYAKLQCAMSDHEGDPLIAEYASAGMIKIWGAAGLDINSIHGPGLPAPE
;
A
#
# COMPACT_ATOMS: atom_id res chain seq x y z
N MET A 1 -5.32 3.70 -6.80
CA MET A 1 -5.74 2.80 -5.68
C MET A 1 -5.30 1.36 -5.90
N PHE A 2 -5.23 0.85 -7.14
CA PHE A 2 -4.48 -0.37 -7.57
C PHE A 2 -2.95 -0.20 -7.56
N SER A 3 -2.51 0.54 -6.55
CA SER A 3 -1.22 1.22 -6.51
C SER A 3 -0.97 1.60 -5.04
N ALA A 4 -1.38 0.75 -4.11
CA ALA A 4 -1.02 0.91 -2.70
C ALA A 4 0.52 0.86 -2.52
N ILE A 5 1.25 0.38 -3.54
CA ILE A 5 2.72 0.42 -3.65
C ILE A 5 3.24 1.62 -4.47
N ARG A 6 2.40 2.31 -5.27
CA ARG A 6 2.85 3.39 -6.19
C ARG A 6 2.20 4.76 -5.93
N LEU A 7 1.32 4.90 -4.94
CA LEU A 7 0.72 6.17 -4.53
C LEU A 7 0.78 6.34 -3.00
N VAL A 8 2.01 6.37 -2.47
CA VAL A 8 2.30 7.12 -1.24
C VAL A 8 2.89 8.45 -1.70
N PRO A 9 2.12 9.56 -1.79
CA PRO A 9 2.71 10.89 -1.84
C PRO A 9 3.19 11.25 -0.44
N ASN A 10 4.47 11.58 -0.28
CA ASN A 10 5.16 12.51 0.66
C ASN A 10 4.58 12.86 2.06
N THR A 11 3.56 12.19 2.59
CA THR A 11 2.80 12.69 3.75
C THR A 11 3.24 12.08 5.09
N ILE A 12 4.32 11.29 5.12
CA ILE A 12 4.90 10.72 6.35
C ILE A 12 6.11 11.54 6.83
N ARG A 13 6.08 12.87 6.68
CA ARG A 13 7.20 13.73 7.15
C ARG A 13 7.04 14.35 8.54
N ASN A 14 5.84 14.35 9.15
CA ASN A 14 5.62 15.08 10.39
C ASN A 14 4.81 14.29 11.45
N LEU A 15 5.43 13.29 12.07
CA LEU A 15 4.95 12.77 13.35
C LEU A 15 6.09 12.80 14.40
N PRO A 16 5.90 13.44 15.56
CA PRO A 16 6.90 13.44 16.62
C PRO A 16 6.73 12.18 17.48
N TRP A 17 7.66 11.23 17.39
CA TRP A 17 7.70 10.07 18.28
C TRP A 17 8.95 10.18 19.16
N SER A 18 8.79 10.74 20.36
CA SER A 18 9.77 10.57 21.44
C SER A 18 9.57 9.19 22.07
N LEU A 19 10.40 8.23 21.69
CA LEU A 19 10.47 6.94 22.38
C LEU A 19 11.08 7.16 23.78
N GLY A 20 10.27 6.88 24.81
CA GLY A 20 10.72 6.84 26.19
C GLY A 20 11.88 5.84 26.35
N ARG A 21 12.93 6.25 27.06
CA ARG A 21 14.11 5.43 27.36
C ARG A 21 13.69 4.20 28.18
N ALA A 22 13.68 3.03 27.54
CA ALA A 22 13.74 1.76 28.25
C ALA A 22 15.20 1.48 28.63
N THR A 23 15.46 1.23 29.92
CA THR A 23 16.77 0.80 30.40
C THR A 23 17.03 -0.66 30.01
N PRO A 24 18.11 -0.97 29.28
CA PRO A 24 18.43 -2.36 28.94
C PRO A 24 18.95 -3.09 30.18
N ARG A 25 18.31 -4.21 30.54
CA ARG A 25 18.91 -5.20 31.44
C ARG A 25 19.97 -5.96 30.64
N ALA A 26 21.23 -5.79 31.02
CA ALA A 26 22.36 -6.46 30.39
C ALA A 26 22.32 -7.98 30.68
N PHE A 27 22.36 -8.78 29.62
CA PHE A 27 22.75 -10.19 29.71
C PHE A 27 24.29 -10.26 29.76
N SER A 28 24.84 -10.77 30.86
CA SER A 28 26.28 -10.99 31.02
C SER A 28 26.64 -12.38 30.45
N SER A 29 27.44 -12.41 29.39
CA SER A 29 28.13 -13.61 28.93
C SER A 29 29.57 -13.57 29.43
N GLN A 30 29.97 -14.57 30.21
CA GLN A 30 31.36 -14.75 30.67
C GLN A 30 32.30 -15.09 29.52
N ASP A 31 33.49 -14.50 29.59
CA ASP A 31 34.58 -14.55 28.61
C ASP A 31 35.09 -15.96 28.35
N ASN A 32 35.18 -16.32 27.06
CA ASN A 32 36.03 -17.41 26.61
C ASN A 32 36.95 -16.86 25.51
N THR A 33 38.20 -16.60 25.89
CA THR A 33 39.22 -15.96 25.06
C THR A 33 39.84 -16.95 24.08
N LEU A 34 39.46 -16.90 22.81
CA LEU A 34 40.22 -17.49 21.70
C LEU A 34 40.23 -16.55 20.48
N ASN A 35 41.44 -16.09 20.13
CA ASN A 35 41.88 -15.47 18.87
C ASN A 35 40.93 -14.46 18.21
N ASN A 36 41.09 -13.20 18.60
CA ASN A 36 40.33 -12.08 18.09
C ASN A 36 41.03 -11.38 16.90
N ASP A 37 40.62 -11.69 15.67
CA ASP A 37 40.20 -10.57 14.81
C ASP A 37 38.99 -9.99 15.54
N VAL A 38 39.21 -9.03 16.46
CA VAL A 38 38.14 -8.44 17.26
C VAL A 38 37.23 -7.76 16.25
N PHE A 39 36.13 -8.42 15.90
CA PHE A 39 35.06 -7.77 15.18
C PHE A 39 34.61 -6.62 16.07
N ASN A 40 34.98 -5.40 15.69
CA ASN A 40 34.65 -4.24 16.48
C ASN A 40 33.16 -3.97 16.29
N PHE A 41 32.35 -4.48 17.22
CA PHE A 41 30.91 -4.27 17.25
C PHE A 41 30.54 -2.78 17.23
N ASP A 42 31.42 -1.90 17.72
CA ASP A 42 31.21 -0.44 17.69
C ASP A 42 31.27 0.14 16.26
N THR A 43 31.81 -0.62 15.30
CA THR A 43 31.89 -0.23 13.87
C THR A 43 30.90 -0.98 12.98
N PHE A 44 30.11 -1.90 13.55
CA PHE A 44 29.12 -2.62 12.78
C PHE A 44 28.04 -1.65 12.29
N THR A 45 27.90 -1.56 10.97
CA THR A 45 26.81 -0.83 10.32
C THR A 45 25.96 -1.84 9.58
N MET A 46 24.68 -1.91 9.92
CA MET A 46 23.73 -2.70 9.17
C MET A 46 23.65 -2.14 7.75
N LYS A 47 23.84 -3.01 6.76
CA LYS A 47 23.71 -2.66 5.35
C LYS A 47 22.74 -3.65 4.72
N PRO A 48 21.93 -3.21 3.74
CA PRO A 48 21.11 -4.12 2.95
C PRO A 48 21.99 -5.21 2.30
N PRO A 49 21.42 -6.38 1.98
CA PRO A 49 22.12 -7.36 1.16
C PRO A 49 22.47 -6.76 -0.20
N LYS A 50 23.61 -7.16 -0.78
CA LYS A 50 24.01 -6.70 -2.13
C LYS A 50 23.04 -7.17 -3.22
N GLN A 51 22.39 -8.31 -2.99
CA GLN A 51 21.37 -8.89 -3.85
C GLN A 51 20.43 -9.70 -2.97
N LEU A 52 19.13 -9.55 -3.19
CA LEU A 52 18.10 -10.34 -2.51
C LEU A 52 18.07 -11.75 -3.13
N THR A 53 18.18 -12.79 -2.30
CA THR A 53 17.97 -14.17 -2.75
C THR A 53 16.48 -14.55 -2.66
N THR A 54 16.11 -15.67 -3.29
CA THR A 54 14.73 -16.17 -3.24
C THR A 54 14.30 -16.51 -1.81
N GLU A 55 15.18 -17.14 -1.03
CA GLU A 55 14.93 -17.51 0.37
C GLU A 55 14.78 -16.27 1.25
N MET A 56 15.56 -15.21 0.99
CA MET A 56 15.40 -13.93 1.69
C MET A 56 14.06 -13.27 1.37
N ALA A 57 13.67 -13.25 0.09
CA ALA A 57 12.39 -12.69 -0.33
C ALA A 57 11.21 -13.45 0.30
N GLU A 58 11.30 -14.78 0.34
CA GLU A 58 10.31 -15.64 0.99
C GLU A 58 10.21 -15.36 2.48
N GLY A 59 11.35 -15.35 3.19
CA GLY A 59 11.41 -15.05 4.62
C GLY A 59 10.84 -13.66 4.97
N ILE A 60 11.08 -12.65 4.14
CA ILE A 60 10.48 -11.31 4.31
C ILE A 60 8.95 -11.36 4.11
N GLY A 61 8.48 -12.08 3.10
CA GLY A 61 7.05 -12.29 2.83
C GLY A 61 6.34 -12.99 3.99
N GLU A 62 6.90 -14.09 4.47
CA GLU A 62 6.38 -14.85 5.61
C GLU A 62 6.41 -14.03 6.92
N ALA A 63 7.51 -13.32 7.20
CA ALA A 63 7.61 -12.46 8.37
C ALA A 63 6.56 -11.35 8.34
N THR A 64 6.35 -10.72 7.19
CA THR A 64 5.27 -9.74 7.01
C THR A 64 3.91 -10.36 7.33
N GLN A 65 3.60 -11.50 6.71
CA GLN A 65 2.32 -12.17 6.89
C GLN A 65 2.11 -12.55 8.37
N PHE A 66 3.16 -13.05 9.03
CA PHE A 66 3.15 -13.36 10.46
C PHE A 66 2.77 -12.13 11.31
N TYR A 67 3.40 -10.98 11.08
CA TYR A 67 3.08 -9.77 11.84
C TYR A 67 1.65 -9.27 11.57
N VAL A 68 1.18 -9.35 10.33
CA VAL A 68 -0.20 -8.98 9.95
C VAL A 68 -1.23 -9.90 10.63
N ARG A 69 -0.95 -11.20 10.75
CA ARG A 69 -1.85 -12.19 11.37
C ARG A 69 -1.82 -12.21 12.89
N TYR A 70 -0.64 -12.10 13.49
CA TYR A 70 -0.44 -12.42 14.90
C TYR A 70 0.28 -11.31 15.70
N GLY A 71 0.92 -10.36 15.02
CA GLY A 71 1.73 -9.32 15.65
C GLY A 71 0.95 -8.09 16.11
N VAL A 72 1.70 -7.03 16.44
CA VAL A 72 1.14 -5.71 16.80
C VAL A 72 0.32 -5.11 15.65
N ALA A 73 0.70 -5.39 14.40
CA ALA A 73 -0.08 -4.98 13.23
C ALA A 73 -1.50 -5.54 13.28
N ASN A 74 -1.68 -6.83 13.61
CA ASN A 74 -3.01 -7.42 13.78
C ASN A 74 -3.86 -6.70 14.83
N GLN A 75 -3.25 -6.36 15.97
CA GLN A 75 -3.94 -5.64 17.06
C GLN A 75 -4.40 -4.25 16.60
N ARG A 76 -3.55 -3.52 15.87
CA ARG A 76 -3.91 -2.21 15.30
C ARG A 76 -5.03 -2.34 14.26
N LEU A 77 -4.97 -3.34 13.38
CA LEU A 77 -6.01 -3.60 12.37
C LEU A 77 -7.35 -3.96 13.02
N LYS A 78 -7.35 -4.80 14.06
CA LYS A 78 -8.54 -5.12 14.85
C LYS A 78 -9.11 -3.89 15.54
N ALA A 79 -8.27 -2.98 16.05
CA ALA A 79 -8.76 -1.72 16.60
C ALA A 79 -9.46 -0.85 15.55
N LEU A 80 -8.98 -0.83 14.30
CA LEU A 80 -9.64 -0.12 13.19
C LEU A 80 -11.00 -0.75 12.82
N SER A 81 -11.15 -2.07 12.95
CA SER A 81 -12.41 -2.73 12.62
C SER A 81 -13.52 -2.43 13.62
N GLN A 82 -13.19 -2.14 14.88
CA GLN A 82 -14.17 -1.77 15.91
C GLN A 82 -14.72 -0.34 15.77
N ASP A 83 -14.07 0.53 14.99
CA ASP A 83 -14.55 1.90 14.75
C ASP A 83 -15.47 1.96 13.52
N PHE A 84 -16.77 1.74 13.74
CA PHE A 84 -17.78 1.76 12.68
C PHE A 84 -18.09 3.16 12.12
N ASN A 85 -17.72 4.22 12.85
CA ASN A 85 -18.01 5.61 12.46
C ASN A 85 -16.85 6.25 11.67
N MET A 86 -15.69 5.60 11.62
CA MET A 86 -14.55 6.09 10.86
C MET A 86 -14.87 6.16 9.36
N PRO A 87 -14.64 7.32 8.70
CA PRO A 87 -14.76 7.43 7.26
C PRO A 87 -13.89 6.39 6.54
N ILE A 88 -14.42 5.80 5.47
CA ILE A 88 -13.78 4.68 4.75
C ILE A 88 -12.37 5.04 4.28
N VAL A 89 -12.19 6.25 3.73
CA VAL A 89 -10.87 6.71 3.28
C VAL A 89 -9.89 6.79 4.44
N THR A 90 -10.29 7.37 5.57
CA THR A 90 -9.43 7.44 6.76
C THR A 90 -9.08 6.06 7.30
N LYS A 91 -10.05 5.13 7.31
CA LYS A 91 -9.80 3.74 7.72
C LYS A 91 -8.81 3.05 6.78
N TRP A 92 -8.98 3.23 5.47
CA TRP A 92 -8.07 2.71 4.46
C TRP A 92 -6.65 3.25 4.59
N GLN A 93 -6.50 4.56 4.82
CA GLN A 93 -5.20 5.19 5.04
C GLN A 93 -4.50 4.66 6.29
N LYS A 94 -5.22 4.54 7.42
CA LYS A 94 -4.67 3.96 8.65
C LYS A 94 -4.28 2.49 8.46
N MET A 95 -5.07 1.70 7.71
CA MET A 95 -4.71 0.33 7.34
C MET A 95 -3.39 0.29 6.58
N MET A 96 -3.23 1.16 5.58
CA MET A 96 -2.01 1.26 4.80
C MET A 96 -0.81 1.68 5.65
N GLU A 97 -0.99 2.63 6.58
CA GLU A 97 0.05 3.01 7.54
C GLU A 97 0.52 1.80 8.37
N VAL A 98 -0.42 1.00 8.90
CA VAL A 98 -0.07 -0.21 9.65
C VAL A 98 0.74 -1.18 8.77
N PHE A 99 0.33 -1.38 7.53
CA PHE A 99 1.02 -2.27 6.60
C PHE A 99 2.42 -1.78 6.24
N LEU A 100 2.58 -0.49 5.91
CA LEU A 100 3.87 0.10 5.56
C LEU A 100 4.85 0.09 6.75
N VAL A 101 4.37 0.41 7.96
CA VAL A 101 5.19 0.29 9.18
C VAL A 101 5.63 -1.16 9.41
N THR A 102 4.75 -2.13 9.12
CA THR A 102 5.10 -3.55 9.22
C THR A 102 6.17 -3.94 8.21
N GLN A 103 6.03 -3.51 6.95
CA GLN A 103 7.04 -3.72 5.90
C GLN A 103 8.40 -3.16 6.32
N VAL A 104 8.44 -1.89 6.73
CA VAL A 104 9.65 -1.21 7.21
C VAL A 104 10.30 -1.96 8.38
N HIS A 105 9.51 -2.40 9.35
CA HIS A 105 10.01 -3.17 10.50
C HIS A 105 10.66 -4.49 10.06
N VAL A 106 10.03 -5.23 9.15
CA VAL A 106 10.55 -6.51 8.66
C VAL A 106 11.83 -6.31 7.84
N ILE A 107 11.83 -5.39 6.87
CA ILE A 107 13.02 -5.16 6.03
C ILE A 107 14.17 -4.52 6.81
N GLY A 108 13.88 -3.80 7.89
CA GLY A 108 14.89 -3.28 8.81
C GLY A 108 15.75 -4.41 9.39
N GLY A 109 15.18 -5.60 9.62
CA GLY A 109 15.92 -6.80 10.04
C GLY A 109 16.95 -7.28 9.01
N MET A 110 16.79 -6.89 7.75
CA MET A 110 17.70 -7.22 6.64
C MET A 110 18.71 -6.09 6.35
N GLY A 111 18.70 -5.01 7.11
CA GLY A 111 19.62 -3.88 6.95
C GLY A 111 19.12 -2.76 6.04
N TYR A 112 17.88 -2.82 5.55
CA TYR A 112 17.23 -1.68 4.89
C TYR A 112 16.94 -0.56 5.90
N THR A 113 16.86 0.68 5.43
CA THR A 113 16.53 1.82 6.29
C THR A 113 15.07 1.76 6.74
N GLY A 114 14.83 2.32 7.93
CA GLY A 114 13.52 2.35 8.58
C GLY A 114 12.54 3.37 8.00
N ASP A 115 12.60 3.64 6.70
CA ASP A 115 11.92 4.76 6.03
C ASP A 115 11.50 4.42 4.59
N GLU A 116 10.94 5.40 3.90
CA GLU A 116 10.49 5.28 2.50
C GLU A 116 11.63 4.95 1.53
N SER A 117 12.86 5.42 1.81
CA SER A 117 14.02 5.08 0.99
C SER A 117 14.34 3.59 1.09
N GLY A 118 14.21 3.01 2.29
CA GLY A 118 14.41 1.58 2.52
C GLY A 118 13.37 0.74 1.81
N LEU A 119 12.10 1.13 1.87
CA LEU A 119 11.01 0.49 1.13
C LEU A 119 11.25 0.53 -0.38
N THR A 120 11.68 1.68 -0.90
CA THR A 120 11.94 1.87 -2.34
C THR A 120 13.09 0.98 -2.80
N GLN A 121 14.19 0.94 -2.04
CA GLN A 121 15.33 0.06 -2.35
C GLN A 121 14.91 -1.42 -2.31
N TYR A 122 14.21 -1.84 -1.26
CA TYR A 122 13.70 -3.21 -1.14
C TYR A 122 12.77 -3.58 -2.32
N ALA A 123 11.85 -2.69 -2.70
CA ALA A 123 10.95 -2.95 -3.83
C ALA A 123 11.71 -3.15 -5.15
N SER A 124 12.78 -2.38 -5.39
CA SER A 124 13.66 -2.56 -6.54
C SER A 124 14.40 -3.90 -6.49
N ASP A 125 14.99 -4.24 -5.35
CA ASP A 125 15.74 -5.49 -5.16
C ASP A 125 14.83 -6.72 -5.30
N LEU A 126 13.62 -6.65 -4.76
CA LEU A 126 12.60 -7.68 -4.89
C LEU A 126 12.16 -7.83 -6.35
N ALA A 127 11.94 -6.73 -7.08
CA ALA A 127 11.58 -6.80 -8.49
C ALA A 127 12.69 -7.47 -9.32
N ALA A 128 13.95 -7.10 -9.08
CA ALA A 128 15.10 -7.72 -9.74
C ALA A 128 15.23 -9.22 -9.39
N CYS A 129 14.99 -9.59 -8.12
CA CYS A 129 14.96 -10.99 -7.70
C CYS A 129 13.87 -11.76 -8.45
N LEU A 130 12.62 -11.27 -8.46
CA LEU A 130 11.48 -11.97 -9.06
C LEU A 130 11.61 -12.19 -10.57
N GLN A 131 12.35 -11.32 -11.28
CA GLN A 131 12.64 -11.50 -12.71
C GLN A 131 13.53 -12.71 -13.01
N GLN A 132 14.32 -13.17 -12.03
CA GLN A 132 15.27 -14.28 -12.18
C GLN A 132 14.72 -15.61 -11.67
N VAL A 133 13.61 -15.57 -10.94
CA VAL A 133 12.96 -16.72 -10.31
C VAL A 133 12.10 -17.47 -11.32
N ASP A 134 12.00 -18.79 -11.19
CA ASP A 134 11.17 -19.62 -12.07
C ASP A 134 9.66 -19.34 -11.89
N PRO A 135 8.82 -19.67 -12.89
CA PRO A 135 7.39 -19.37 -12.85
C PRO A 135 6.63 -19.97 -11.66
N THR A 136 7.05 -21.14 -11.14
CA THR A 136 6.39 -21.78 -10.00
C THR A 136 6.62 -20.98 -8.72
N MET A 137 7.85 -20.52 -8.51
CA MET A 137 8.16 -19.66 -7.37
C MET A 137 7.58 -18.25 -7.52
N GLN A 138 7.50 -17.69 -8.73
CA GLN A 138 6.77 -16.43 -8.97
C GLN A 138 5.29 -16.54 -8.57
N GLU A 139 4.65 -17.68 -8.85
CA GLU A 139 3.28 -17.94 -8.42
C GLU A 139 3.16 -18.01 -6.90
N LEU A 140 4.07 -18.72 -6.22
CA LEU A 140 4.10 -18.78 -4.76
C LEU A 140 4.20 -17.38 -4.14
N PHE A 141 5.09 -16.52 -4.65
CA PHE A 141 5.18 -15.13 -4.18
C PHE A 141 3.90 -14.35 -4.43
N ARG A 142 3.22 -14.58 -5.56
CA ARG A 142 1.93 -13.96 -5.85
C ARG A 142 0.87 -14.40 -4.84
N GLU A 143 0.82 -15.68 -4.50
CA GLU A 143 -0.11 -16.22 -3.50
C GLU A 143 0.15 -15.66 -2.10
N VAL A 144 1.40 -15.64 -1.64
CA VAL A 144 1.75 -15.08 -0.32
C VAL A 144 1.37 -13.60 -0.23
N ARG A 145 1.64 -12.81 -1.27
CA ARG A 145 1.24 -11.39 -1.32
C ARG A 145 -0.27 -11.23 -1.32
N ARG A 146 -0.97 -12.01 -2.14
CA ARG A 146 -2.44 -12.03 -2.21
C ARG A 146 -3.05 -12.33 -0.84
N ASP A 147 -2.59 -13.38 -0.18
CA ASP A 147 -3.15 -13.83 1.08
C ASP A 147 -2.84 -12.85 2.21
N THR A 148 -1.65 -12.23 2.19
CA THR A 148 -1.30 -11.14 3.12
C THR A 148 -2.20 -9.92 2.93
N TRP A 149 -2.47 -9.55 1.67
CA TRP A 149 -3.38 -8.44 1.36
C TRP A 149 -4.83 -8.74 1.78
N ARG A 150 -5.31 -9.95 1.50
CA ARG A 150 -6.64 -10.42 1.94
C ARG A 150 -6.78 -10.37 3.45
N GLU A 151 -5.80 -10.86 4.19
CA GLU A 151 -5.78 -10.81 5.65
C GLU A 151 -5.82 -9.37 6.19
N LEU A 152 -5.00 -8.48 5.61
CA LEU A 152 -4.92 -7.07 5.98
C LEU A 152 -6.28 -6.38 5.82
N VAL A 153 -6.89 -6.51 4.65
CA VAL A 153 -8.18 -5.89 4.34
C VAL A 153 -9.29 -6.52 5.17
N ALA A 154 -9.33 -7.85 5.27
CA ALA A 154 -10.36 -8.56 6.03
C ALA A 154 -10.35 -8.14 7.50
N THR A 155 -9.17 -8.16 8.13
CA THR A 155 -9.01 -7.78 9.54
C THR A 155 -9.43 -6.34 9.78
N CYS A 156 -9.01 -5.39 8.92
CA CYS A 156 -9.31 -3.97 9.08
C CYS A 156 -10.80 -3.63 8.92
N PHE A 157 -11.48 -4.30 8.00
CA PHE A 157 -12.89 -4.03 7.69
C PHE A 157 -13.87 -4.99 8.39
N GLY A 158 -13.37 -5.85 9.29
CA GLY A 158 -14.19 -6.81 10.04
C GLY A 158 -14.89 -7.79 9.12
N LEU A 159 -14.14 -8.34 8.16
CA LEU A 159 -14.60 -9.38 7.24
C LEU A 159 -13.94 -10.70 7.59
N GLU A 160 -14.59 -11.79 7.23
CA GLU A 160 -13.95 -13.09 7.15
C GLU A 160 -13.29 -13.26 5.77
N VAL A 161 -12.06 -13.80 5.72
CA VAL A 161 -11.28 -13.91 4.47
C VAL A 161 -12.00 -14.75 3.41
N ASN A 162 -12.73 -15.78 3.83
CA ASN A 162 -13.53 -16.67 2.97
C ASN A 162 -14.79 -15.99 2.39
N GLU A 163 -15.20 -14.84 2.92
CA GLU A 163 -16.29 -14.04 2.34
C GLU A 163 -15.84 -13.10 1.23
N ILE A 164 -14.53 -12.98 0.96
CA ILE A 164 -13.99 -12.14 -0.10
C ILE A 164 -14.08 -12.91 -1.42
N PRO A 165 -14.95 -12.47 -2.37
CA PRO A 165 -15.12 -13.17 -3.63
C PRO A 165 -13.84 -13.15 -4.46
N THR A 166 -13.64 -14.17 -5.29
CA THR A 166 -12.66 -14.16 -6.38
C THR A 166 -13.33 -13.70 -7.66
N LEU A 167 -12.67 -12.83 -8.42
CA LEU A 167 -13.15 -12.42 -9.75
C LEU A 167 -12.48 -13.23 -10.85
N SER A 168 -13.21 -13.51 -11.92
CA SER A 168 -12.57 -13.86 -13.19
C SER A 168 -11.89 -12.62 -13.77
N ILE A 169 -10.90 -12.82 -14.66
CA ILE A 169 -10.26 -11.69 -15.33
C ILE A 169 -11.24 -10.87 -16.18
N ALA A 170 -12.25 -11.50 -16.76
CA ALA A 170 -13.28 -10.83 -17.54
C ALA A 170 -14.17 -9.93 -16.65
N ASP A 171 -14.56 -10.43 -15.49
CA ASP A 171 -15.35 -9.66 -14.52
C ASP A 171 -14.53 -8.51 -13.94
N ALA A 172 -13.25 -8.75 -13.62
CA ALA A 172 -12.35 -7.71 -13.12
C ALA A 172 -12.16 -6.57 -14.14
N ARG A 173 -11.96 -6.90 -15.42
CA ARG A 173 -11.89 -5.91 -16.51
C ARG A 173 -13.20 -5.12 -16.65
N ASN A 174 -14.35 -5.79 -16.56
CA ASN A 174 -15.66 -5.13 -16.62
C ASN A 174 -15.88 -4.18 -15.43
N VAL A 175 -15.52 -4.61 -14.22
CA VAL A 175 -15.55 -3.77 -13.01
C VAL A 175 -14.66 -2.54 -13.22
N MET A 176 -13.41 -2.72 -13.64
CA MET A 176 -12.48 -1.60 -13.83
C MET A 176 -12.94 -0.64 -14.92
N HIS A 177 -13.51 -1.16 -16.01
CA HIS A 177 -14.13 -0.34 -17.04
C HIS A 177 -15.22 0.55 -16.44
N LYS A 178 -16.15 -0.01 -15.65
CA LYS A 178 -17.20 0.76 -14.96
C LYS A 178 -16.63 1.81 -13.99
N VAL A 179 -15.61 1.45 -13.21
CA VAL A 179 -14.89 2.37 -12.32
C VAL A 179 -14.34 3.54 -13.13
N SER A 180 -13.62 3.25 -14.22
CA SER A 180 -13.04 4.25 -15.10
C SER A 180 -14.11 5.16 -15.71
N THR A 181 -15.21 4.60 -16.22
CA THR A 181 -16.35 5.38 -16.74
C THR A 181 -16.93 6.33 -15.68
N LYS A 182 -17.15 5.85 -14.45
CA LYS A 182 -17.66 6.69 -13.34
C LYS A 182 -16.65 7.74 -12.88
N MET A 183 -15.33 7.48 -13.00
CA MET A 183 -14.27 8.44 -12.70
C MET A 183 -14.22 9.60 -13.69
N ILE A 184 -14.46 9.33 -14.98
CA ILE A 184 -14.47 10.35 -16.04
C ILE A 184 -15.84 11.01 -16.26
N ASP A 185 -16.83 10.61 -15.47
CA ASP A 185 -18.18 11.20 -15.52
C ASP A 185 -18.11 12.72 -15.23
N PRO A 186 -18.81 13.56 -16.02
CA PRO A 186 -18.76 15.01 -15.86
C PRO A 186 -19.12 15.49 -14.46
N GLU A 187 -20.05 14.83 -13.77
CA GLU A 187 -20.44 15.22 -12.40
C GLU A 187 -19.33 14.88 -11.40
N THR A 188 -18.63 13.75 -11.59
CA THR A 188 -17.46 13.37 -10.77
C THR A 188 -16.34 14.38 -10.97
N LEU A 189 -15.99 14.71 -12.21
CA LEU A 189 -14.93 15.67 -12.53
C LEU A 189 -15.26 17.09 -12.02
N LEU A 190 -16.51 17.53 -12.16
CA LEU A 190 -16.96 18.82 -11.63
C LEU A 190 -16.90 18.86 -10.10
N ALA A 191 -17.27 17.77 -9.42
CA ALA A 191 -17.17 17.67 -7.97
C ALA A 191 -15.72 17.76 -7.48
N ILE A 192 -14.78 17.14 -8.22
CA ILE A 192 -13.33 17.25 -7.96
C ILE A 192 -12.91 18.70 -8.10
N GLN A 193 -13.10 19.29 -9.28
CA GLN A 193 -12.68 20.65 -9.58
C GLN A 193 -13.23 21.65 -8.57
N THR A 194 -14.52 21.53 -8.21
CA THR A 194 -15.17 22.43 -7.26
C THR A 194 -14.58 22.34 -5.85
N ARG A 195 -14.17 21.15 -5.41
CA ARG A 195 -13.60 20.95 -4.07
C ARG A 195 -12.11 21.29 -4.03
N THR A 196 -11.36 20.97 -5.07
CA THR A 196 -9.92 21.24 -5.15
C THR A 196 -9.61 22.70 -5.45
N ALA A 197 -10.48 23.44 -6.14
CA ALA A 197 -10.31 24.88 -6.39
C ALA A 197 -10.39 25.74 -5.12
N LYS A 198 -10.82 25.17 -3.99
CA LYS A 198 -10.86 25.83 -2.69
C LYS A 198 -9.59 25.60 -1.87
N ILE A 199 -8.67 24.78 -2.38
CA ILE A 199 -7.42 24.43 -1.73
C ILE A 199 -6.34 25.34 -2.34
N GLU A 200 -5.86 26.27 -1.52
CA GLU A 200 -4.70 27.11 -1.80
C GLU A 200 -3.81 27.03 -0.57
N ASP A 201 -2.57 26.56 -0.75
CA ASP A 201 -1.55 26.53 0.30
C ASP A 201 -0.26 27.12 -0.27
N SER A 202 0.51 27.81 0.57
CA SER A 202 1.82 28.33 0.17
C SER A 202 2.86 27.22 -0.05
N ASP A 203 2.65 26.06 0.58
CA ASP A 203 3.48 24.88 0.40
C ASP A 203 2.83 23.93 -0.61
N VAL A 204 3.51 23.73 -1.75
CA VAL A 204 3.06 22.86 -2.84
C VAL A 204 2.89 21.41 -2.38
N GLU A 205 3.73 20.91 -1.47
CA GLU A 205 3.60 19.53 -0.97
C GLU A 205 2.31 19.36 -0.16
N VAL A 206 1.99 20.37 0.67
CA VAL A 206 0.77 20.39 1.48
C VAL A 206 -0.47 20.55 0.58
N GLU A 207 -0.42 21.44 -0.41
CA GLU A 207 -1.50 21.64 -1.37
C GLU A 207 -1.83 20.35 -2.13
N VAL A 208 -0.80 19.67 -2.65
CA VAL A 208 -0.94 18.40 -3.36
C VAL A 208 -1.51 17.31 -2.45
N ALA A 209 -1.04 17.22 -1.19
CA ALA A 209 -1.57 16.25 -0.23
C ALA A 209 -3.06 16.50 0.08
N GLN A 210 -3.46 17.75 0.29
CA GLN A 210 -4.87 18.11 0.52
C GLN A 210 -5.75 17.82 -0.70
N LYS A 211 -5.28 18.15 -1.91
CA LYS A 211 -5.99 17.81 -3.16
C LYS A 211 -6.11 16.29 -3.31
N HIS A 212 -5.06 15.54 -3.01
CA HIS A 212 -5.08 14.08 -3.03
C HIS A 212 -6.13 13.50 -2.06
N GLN A 213 -6.25 14.07 -0.85
CA GLN A 213 -7.29 13.67 0.11
C GLN A 213 -8.71 13.86 -0.47
N VAL A 214 -8.96 15.01 -1.11
CA VAL A 214 -10.25 15.27 -1.77
C VAL A 214 -10.53 14.27 -2.88
N LEU A 215 -9.51 13.93 -3.68
CA LEU A 215 -9.65 12.95 -4.74
C LEU A 215 -10.05 11.58 -4.21
N GLN A 216 -9.36 11.08 -3.17
CA GLN A 216 -9.68 9.79 -2.57
C GLN A 216 -11.12 9.75 -2.03
N ASP A 217 -11.54 10.82 -1.34
CA ASP A 217 -12.89 10.95 -0.80
C ASP A 217 -13.97 10.94 -1.89
N ILE A 218 -13.76 11.68 -2.98
CA ILE A 218 -14.71 11.69 -4.09
C ILE A 218 -14.75 10.33 -4.80
N ILE A 219 -13.59 9.73 -5.07
CA ILE A 219 -13.53 8.43 -5.74
C ILE A 219 -14.30 7.38 -4.91
N VAL A 220 -14.04 7.27 -3.60
CA VAL A 220 -14.74 6.30 -2.77
C VAL A 220 -16.25 6.58 -2.74
N ASN A 221 -16.65 7.82 -2.46
CA ASN A 221 -18.06 8.11 -2.20
C ASN A 221 -18.92 8.28 -3.47
N ARG A 222 -18.35 8.74 -4.59
CA ARG A 222 -19.09 8.92 -5.86
C ARG A 222 -18.93 7.76 -6.83
N VAL A 223 -17.71 7.23 -7.00
CA VAL A 223 -17.43 6.20 -8.01
C VAL A 223 -17.85 4.82 -7.50
N TYR A 224 -17.45 4.48 -6.26
CA TYR A 224 -17.72 3.15 -5.70
C TYR A 224 -19.05 3.06 -4.96
N LEU A 225 -19.32 4.05 -4.09
CA LEU A 225 -20.48 4.04 -3.20
C LEU A 225 -21.64 4.92 -3.70
N GLY A 226 -21.42 5.67 -4.78
CA GLY A 226 -22.41 6.56 -5.37
C GLY A 226 -23.27 5.88 -6.44
N GLY A 227 -24.46 6.44 -6.64
CA GLY A 227 -25.46 5.92 -7.57
C GLY A 227 -26.60 5.17 -6.89
N SER A 228 -27.55 4.68 -7.70
CA SER A 228 -28.66 3.84 -7.25
C SER A 228 -28.87 2.70 -8.27
N PRO A 229 -28.26 1.52 -8.07
CA PRO A 229 -27.48 1.11 -6.90
C PRO A 229 -26.05 1.69 -6.87
N PRO A 230 -25.36 1.65 -5.71
CA PRO A 230 -23.91 1.82 -5.65
C PRO A 230 -23.16 0.79 -6.51
N LEU A 231 -21.99 1.13 -7.07
CA LEU A 231 -21.22 0.22 -7.92
C LEU A 231 -20.86 -1.09 -7.21
N VAL A 232 -20.53 -1.03 -5.92
CA VAL A 232 -20.22 -2.22 -5.10
C VAL A 232 -21.43 -3.15 -4.97
N GLU A 233 -22.66 -2.61 -4.99
CA GLU A 233 -23.89 -3.40 -4.99
C GLU A 233 -24.20 -3.95 -6.38
N GLU A 234 -24.07 -3.11 -7.42
CA GLU A 234 -24.23 -3.51 -8.83
C GLU A 234 -23.32 -4.67 -9.24
N THR A 235 -22.15 -4.78 -8.61
CA THR A 235 -21.12 -5.79 -8.89
C THR A 235 -21.17 -6.99 -7.93
N GLY A 236 -22.14 -7.04 -7.03
CA GLY A 236 -22.37 -8.20 -6.16
C GLY A 236 -21.47 -8.28 -4.92
N PHE A 237 -20.76 -7.21 -4.56
CA PHE A 237 -19.85 -7.20 -3.40
C PHE A 237 -20.53 -6.80 -2.08
N GLY A 238 -21.80 -6.40 -2.14
CA GLY A 238 -22.58 -5.97 -0.97
C GLY A 238 -22.56 -4.45 -0.78
N LYS A 239 -22.78 -3.98 0.44
CA LYS A 239 -23.07 -2.57 0.73
C LYS A 239 -21.95 -1.87 1.49
N GLY A 240 -21.87 -0.55 1.31
CA GLY A 240 -21.05 0.34 2.14
C GLY A 240 -19.56 -0.02 2.19
N ALA A 241 -18.96 0.20 3.35
CA ALA A 241 -17.51 0.01 3.58
C ALA A 241 -17.04 -1.42 3.33
N GLN A 242 -17.81 -2.41 3.76
CA GLN A 242 -17.48 -3.82 3.59
C GLN A 242 -17.53 -4.23 2.12
N GLY A 243 -18.56 -3.80 1.37
CA GLY A 243 -18.63 -4.06 -0.07
C GLY A 243 -17.49 -3.40 -0.85
N TYR A 244 -17.12 -2.17 -0.47
CA TYR A 244 -15.93 -1.51 -1.01
C TYR A 244 -14.66 -2.31 -0.74
N ALA A 245 -14.43 -2.74 0.52
CA ALA A 245 -13.25 -3.51 0.90
C ALA A 245 -13.17 -4.87 0.17
N LYS A 246 -14.29 -5.60 0.06
CA LYS A 246 -14.35 -6.86 -0.69
C LYS A 246 -14.01 -6.64 -2.17
N LEU A 247 -14.53 -5.57 -2.79
CA LEU A 247 -14.23 -5.25 -4.19
C LEU A 247 -12.76 -4.88 -4.40
N GLN A 248 -12.19 -4.01 -3.57
CA GLN A 248 -10.78 -3.63 -3.67
C GLN A 248 -9.87 -4.87 -3.50
N CYS A 249 -10.23 -5.76 -2.58
CA CYS A 249 -9.47 -6.97 -2.33
C CYS A 249 -9.59 -8.01 -3.46
N ALA A 250 -10.76 -8.16 -4.07
CA ALA A 250 -10.92 -9.09 -5.19
C ALA A 250 -10.20 -8.60 -6.45
N MET A 251 -10.16 -7.28 -6.65
CA MET A 251 -9.51 -6.68 -7.81
C MET A 251 -7.98 -6.69 -7.72
N SER A 252 -7.39 -6.74 -6.52
CA SER A 252 -5.92 -6.81 -6.39
C SER A 252 -5.33 -8.09 -7.00
N ASP A 253 -6.12 -9.17 -7.08
CA ASP A 253 -5.71 -10.42 -7.71
C ASP A 253 -5.37 -10.23 -9.21
N HIS A 254 -5.86 -9.15 -9.82
CA HIS A 254 -5.71 -8.85 -11.24
C HIS A 254 -4.92 -7.56 -11.51
N GLU A 255 -4.15 -7.05 -10.54
CA GLU A 255 -3.41 -5.78 -10.68
C GLU A 255 -2.35 -5.78 -11.79
N GLY A 256 -1.86 -6.97 -12.17
CA GLY A 256 -0.90 -7.15 -13.26
C GLY A 256 -1.53 -7.18 -14.66
N ASP A 257 -2.86 -7.09 -14.79
CA ASP A 257 -3.52 -7.12 -16.08
C ASP A 257 -3.36 -5.78 -16.83
N PRO A 258 -2.85 -5.77 -18.08
CA PRO A 258 -2.62 -4.54 -18.82
C PRO A 258 -3.89 -3.71 -19.09
N LEU A 259 -5.03 -4.37 -19.33
CA LEU A 259 -6.27 -3.66 -19.64
C LEU A 259 -6.88 -3.02 -18.40
N ILE A 260 -6.79 -3.68 -17.25
CA ILE A 260 -7.11 -3.08 -15.96
C ILE A 260 -6.24 -1.85 -15.69
N ALA A 261 -4.92 -1.96 -15.94
CA ALA A 261 -3.99 -0.85 -15.78
C ALA A 261 -4.33 0.33 -16.73
N GLU A 262 -4.70 0.05 -17.98
CA GLU A 262 -5.14 1.06 -18.95
C GLU A 262 -6.39 1.80 -18.48
N TYR A 263 -7.46 1.08 -18.10
CA TYR A 263 -8.70 1.69 -17.61
C TYR A 263 -8.47 2.52 -16.35
N ALA A 264 -7.70 2.01 -15.39
CA ALA A 264 -7.34 2.75 -14.19
C ALA A 264 -6.56 4.03 -14.53
N SER A 265 -5.58 3.94 -15.42
CA SER A 265 -4.75 5.08 -15.84
C SER A 265 -5.57 6.14 -16.56
N ALA A 266 -6.44 5.75 -17.49
CA ALA A 266 -7.31 6.66 -18.22
C ALA A 266 -8.21 7.48 -17.30
N GLY A 267 -8.80 6.83 -16.29
CA GLY A 267 -9.62 7.50 -15.27
C GLY A 267 -8.78 8.44 -14.39
N MET A 268 -7.64 7.97 -13.90
CA MET A 268 -6.76 8.77 -13.03
C MET A 268 -6.24 10.02 -13.71
N ILE A 269 -5.86 9.94 -14.99
CA ILE A 269 -5.38 11.10 -15.78
C ILE A 269 -6.43 12.21 -15.79
N LYS A 270 -7.71 11.86 -16.01
CA LYS A 270 -8.81 12.83 -16.05
C LYS A 270 -9.08 13.44 -14.68
N ILE A 271 -9.05 12.61 -13.63
CA ILE A 271 -9.26 13.07 -12.25
C ILE A 271 -8.14 14.01 -11.80
N TRP A 272 -6.88 13.69 -12.08
CA TRP A 272 -5.75 14.57 -11.77
C TRP A 272 -5.80 15.88 -12.54
N GLY A 273 -6.13 15.82 -13.84
CA GLY A 273 -6.35 17.03 -14.64
C GLY A 273 -7.48 17.90 -14.06
N ALA A 274 -8.59 17.31 -13.64
CA ALA A 274 -9.70 18.05 -13.01
C ALA A 274 -9.31 18.67 -11.66
N ALA A 275 -8.38 18.05 -10.92
CA ALA A 275 -7.83 18.61 -9.68
C ALA A 275 -6.80 19.73 -9.91
N GLY A 276 -6.40 19.98 -11.16
CA GLY A 276 -5.30 20.89 -11.50
C GLY A 276 -3.92 20.34 -11.11
N LEU A 277 -3.78 19.01 -11.01
CA LEU A 277 -2.50 18.36 -10.74
C LEU A 277 -1.85 17.96 -12.08
N ASP A 278 -0.63 18.42 -12.32
CA ASP A 278 0.16 17.99 -13.47
C ASP A 278 0.76 16.60 -13.21
N ILE A 279 0.54 15.68 -14.13
CA ILE A 279 1.03 14.30 -14.05
C ILE A 279 2.55 14.25 -14.21
N ASN A 280 3.10 15.22 -14.94
CA ASN A 280 4.54 15.35 -15.17
C ASN A 280 5.28 15.94 -13.96
N SER A 281 4.58 16.60 -13.04
CA SER A 281 5.17 17.12 -11.79
C SER A 281 5.14 16.11 -10.65
N ILE A 282 4.32 15.05 -10.75
CA ILE A 282 4.20 13.98 -9.73
C ILE A 282 5.25 12.88 -9.92
N HIS A 283 5.71 12.65 -11.15
CA HIS A 283 6.90 11.83 -11.37
C HIS A 283 8.11 12.71 -11.09
N GLY A 284 8.87 12.42 -10.02
CA GLY A 284 10.18 13.02 -9.80
C GLY A 284 11.06 12.91 -11.06
N PRO A 285 12.15 13.69 -11.18
CA PRO A 285 12.93 13.83 -12.41
C PRO A 285 13.19 12.44 -13.00
N GLY A 286 12.61 12.21 -14.19
CA GLY A 286 12.59 10.91 -14.82
C GLY A 286 13.98 10.32 -14.90
N LEU A 287 14.10 9.04 -14.55
CA LEU A 287 15.25 8.25 -14.92
C LEU A 287 15.52 8.49 -16.42
N PRO A 288 16.76 8.84 -16.80
CA PRO A 288 17.08 9.02 -18.21
C PRO A 288 16.74 7.74 -18.97
N ALA A 289 16.16 7.91 -20.15
CA ALA A 289 15.87 6.80 -21.05
C ALA A 289 17.16 5.98 -21.27
N PRO A 290 17.08 4.65 -21.30
CA PRO A 290 18.23 3.84 -21.68
C PRO A 290 18.60 4.18 -23.12
N GLU A 291 19.85 4.61 -23.31
CA GLU A 291 20.50 4.64 -24.62
C GLU A 291 20.69 3.23 -25.18
#